data_AF-A0A4Q3G0E0-F1
#
_entry.id   AF-A0A4Q3G0E0-F1
#
_cell.length_a   1.000
_cell.length_b   1.000
_cell.length_c   1.000
_cell.angle_alpha   90.00
_cell.angle_beta   90.00
_cell.angle_gamma   90.00
#
_symmetry.space_group_name_H-M   'P 1'
#
loop_
_entity.id
_entity.type
_entity.pdbx_description
1 polymer ?
#
loop_
_entity_poly.entity_id
_entity_poly.type
_entity_poly.pdbx_seq_one_letter_code
_entity_poly.pdbx_strand_id
1 'polypeptide(L)'
;MQVTETLNEGLKRKLSVTIPAADLNTRLSAKLEELKGQANIKGFRPGKVPLAHIKKMYGRSAMSEVMTDAINSTVSETLDERKERAAAQPKVDLPDDQAVINDVLDGKSDLAFEVEYEVLPPVALMDLKGVKLNKPVVEVTEEEVDAEVNRVFAQNRGYTDKGDEGV
;
A
#
# COMPACT_ATOMS: atom_id res chain seq x y z
N MET A 1 12.74 4.40 20.97
CA MET A 1 11.48 4.84 20.33
C MET A 1 10.41 5.02 21.39
N GLN A 2 9.58 6.05 21.28
CA GLN A 2 8.44 6.29 22.17
C GLN A 2 7.17 6.43 21.32
N VAL A 3 6.14 5.64 21.64
CA VAL A 3 4.83 5.68 20.98
C VAL A 3 3.79 6.05 22.03
N THR A 4 3.07 7.15 21.83
CA THR A 4 1.97 7.58 22.70
C THR A 4 0.69 7.67 21.91
N GLU A 5 -0.39 7.09 22.43
CA GLU A 5 -1.72 7.17 21.83
C GLU A 5 -2.41 8.47 22.27
N THR A 6 -2.72 9.32 21.30
CA THR A 6 -3.26 10.67 21.55
C THR A 6 -4.77 10.73 21.35
N LEU A 7 -5.33 9.93 20.42
CA LEU A 7 -6.77 9.90 20.16
C LEU A 7 -7.27 8.47 19.97
N ASN A 8 -8.38 8.15 20.62
CA ASN A 8 -9.09 6.88 20.50
C ASN A 8 -10.60 7.16 20.46
N GLU A 9 -11.12 7.45 19.26
CA GLU A 9 -12.53 7.74 19.05
C GLU A 9 -13.12 6.80 17.99
N GLY A 10 -13.97 5.87 18.43
CA GLY A 10 -14.56 4.85 17.55
C GLY A 10 -13.49 3.98 16.90
N LEU A 11 -13.41 4.01 15.57
CA LEU A 11 -12.39 3.31 14.79
C LEU A 11 -11.12 4.15 14.54
N LYS A 12 -11.17 5.47 14.81
CA LYS A 12 -10.04 6.37 14.58
C LYS A 12 -9.01 6.24 15.69
N ARG A 13 -7.74 6.18 15.31
CA ARG A 13 -6.58 6.16 16.18
C ARG A 13 -5.61 7.25 15.74
N LYS A 14 -5.06 7.98 16.71
CA LYS A 14 -3.92 8.89 16.51
C LYS A 14 -2.79 8.46 17.41
N LEU A 15 -1.63 8.19 16.83
CA LEU A 15 -0.40 7.86 17.54
C LEU A 15 0.62 8.98 17.32
N SER A 16 1.23 9.47 18.39
CA SER A 16 2.42 10.31 18.32
C SER A 16 3.65 9.41 18.54
N VAL A 17 4.57 9.45 17.60
CA VAL A 17 5.76 8.59 17.57
C VAL A 17 7.00 9.46 17.52
N THR A 18 7.94 9.18 18.42
CA THR A 18 9.25 9.84 18.46
C THR A 18 10.37 8.82 18.25
N ILE A 19 11.13 9.01 17.17
CA ILE A 19 12.32 8.23 16.84
C ILE A 19 13.58 9.03 17.23
N PRO A 20 14.43 8.49 18.11
CA PRO A 20 15.67 9.15 18.51
C PRO A 20 16.62 9.42 17.35
N ALA A 21 17.32 10.55 17.36
CA ALA A 21 18.33 10.89 16.38
C ALA A 21 19.47 9.85 16.29
N ALA A 22 19.78 9.16 17.39
CA ALA A 22 20.80 8.11 17.43
C ALA A 22 20.44 6.91 16.52
N ASP A 23 19.18 6.50 16.50
CA ASP A 23 18.70 5.38 15.68
C ASP A 23 18.74 5.77 14.20
N LEU A 24 18.33 7.00 13.88
CA LEU A 24 18.38 7.54 12.53
C LEU A 24 19.82 7.67 12.02
N ASN A 25 20.75 8.16 12.84
CA ASN A 25 22.16 8.26 12.50
C ASN A 25 22.81 6.88 12.27
N THR A 26 22.37 5.85 12.98
CA THR A 26 22.82 4.47 12.76
C THR A 26 22.35 3.93 11.41
N ARG A 27 21.06 4.12 11.09
CA ARG A 27 20.49 3.76 9.77
C ARG A 27 21.13 4.56 8.63
N LEU A 28 21.41 5.85 8.85
CA LEU A 28 22.12 6.70 7.88
C LEU A 28 23.54 6.20 7.63
N SER A 29 24.28 5.84 8.68
CA SER A 29 25.63 5.27 8.55
C SER A 29 25.63 4.00 7.70
N ALA A 30 24.66 3.11 7.92
CA ALA A 30 24.50 1.89 7.13
C ALA A 30 24.19 2.18 5.66
N LYS A 31 23.25 3.10 5.39
CA LYS A 31 22.89 3.52 4.02
C LYS A 31 24.07 4.19 3.30
N LEU A 32 24.87 4.99 4.00
CA LEU A 32 26.06 5.62 3.44
C LEU A 32 27.15 4.60 3.07
N GLU A 33 27.31 3.52 3.82
CA GLU A 33 28.22 2.42 3.46
C GLU A 33 27.70 1.63 2.25
N GLU A 34 26.39 1.44 2.10
CA GLU A 34 25.80 0.86 0.88
C GLU A 34 26.05 1.77 -0.33
N LEU A 35 25.75 3.06 -0.19
CA LEU A 35 25.95 4.06 -1.24
C LEU A 35 27.41 4.20 -1.64
N LYS A 36 28.36 4.00 -0.71
CA LYS A 36 29.80 4.01 -1.02
C LYS A 36 30.19 2.96 -2.06
N GLY A 37 29.53 1.79 -2.05
CA GLY A 37 29.74 0.75 -3.06
C GLY A 37 29.23 1.13 -4.45
N GLN A 38 28.17 1.93 -4.52
CA GLN A 38 27.48 2.30 -5.76
C GLN A 38 27.90 3.68 -6.31
N ALA A 39 28.42 4.58 -5.46
CA ALA A 39 28.72 5.96 -5.80
C ALA A 39 29.97 6.05 -6.68
N ASN A 40 29.81 6.59 -7.89
CA ASN A 40 30.90 6.94 -8.79
C ASN A 40 31.19 8.44 -8.70
N ILE A 41 32.13 8.83 -7.84
CA ILE A 41 32.49 10.23 -7.61
C ILE A 41 33.80 10.54 -8.36
N LYS A 42 33.77 11.59 -9.19
CA LYS A 42 34.95 12.05 -9.93
C LYS A 42 36.13 12.30 -8.98
N GLY A 43 37.27 11.69 -9.28
CA GLY A 43 38.50 11.79 -8.48
C GLY A 43 38.74 10.64 -7.50
N PHE A 44 37.77 9.75 -7.29
CA PHE A 44 37.92 8.58 -6.41
C PHE A 44 37.62 7.29 -7.17
N ARG A 45 38.37 6.22 -6.84
CA ARG A 45 38.07 4.88 -7.34
C ARG A 45 36.72 4.42 -6.74
N PRO A 46 35.81 3.83 -7.53
CA PRO A 46 34.54 3.29 -7.01
C PRO A 46 34.74 2.44 -5.76
N GLY A 47 33.93 2.66 -4.72
CA GLY A 47 34.05 1.98 -3.42
C GLY A 47 35.10 2.53 -2.45
N LYS A 48 35.96 3.45 -2.87
CA LYS A 48 37.06 4.00 -2.04
C LYS A 48 36.91 5.50 -1.72
N VAL A 49 35.70 6.03 -1.82
CA VAL A 49 35.42 7.40 -1.40
C VAL A 49 35.31 7.45 0.13
N PRO A 50 35.93 8.44 0.81
CA PRO A 50 35.74 8.65 2.24
C PRO A 50 34.27 8.97 2.59
N LEU A 51 33.78 8.39 3.69
CA LEU A 51 32.41 8.61 4.16
C LEU A 51 32.06 10.09 4.37
N ALA A 52 33.01 10.90 4.85
CA ALA A 52 32.80 12.33 5.04
C ALA A 52 32.46 13.07 3.74
N HIS A 53 33.05 12.66 2.61
CA HIS A 53 32.79 13.26 1.30
C HIS A 53 31.43 12.82 0.75
N ILE A 54 31.06 11.55 0.93
CA ILE A 54 29.73 11.05 0.56
C ILE A 54 28.65 11.73 1.40
N LYS A 55 28.84 11.83 2.71
CA LYS A 55 27.91 12.51 3.62
C LYS A 55 27.70 13.97 3.22
N LYS A 56 28.73 14.66 2.75
CA LYS A 56 28.60 16.05 2.28
C LYS A 56 27.75 16.20 1.02
N MET A 57 27.82 15.24 0.09
CA MET A 57 27.07 15.31 -1.18
C MET A 57 25.69 14.67 -1.11
N TYR A 58 25.58 13.51 -0.46
CA TYR A 58 24.38 12.68 -0.43
C TYR A 58 23.72 12.61 0.95
N GLY A 59 24.31 13.20 2.01
CA GLY A 59 23.82 13.04 3.38
C GLY A 59 22.37 13.48 3.56
N ARG A 60 21.98 14.64 3.02
CA ARG A 60 20.58 15.11 3.12
C ARG A 60 19.61 14.22 2.36
N SER A 61 19.98 13.77 1.16
CA SER A 61 19.14 12.90 0.34
C SER A 61 18.98 11.52 0.99
N ALA A 62 20.08 10.93 1.45
CA ALA A 62 20.10 9.65 2.14
C ALA A 62 19.32 9.73 3.46
N MET A 63 19.41 10.84 4.19
CA MET A 63 18.66 11.04 5.42
C MET A 63 17.15 11.15 5.17
N SER A 64 16.72 11.81 4.09
CA SER A 64 15.30 11.86 3.71
C SER A 64 14.73 10.49 3.36
N GLU A 65 15.52 9.65 2.69
CA GLU A 65 15.13 8.26 2.38
C GLU A 65 15.04 7.44 3.67
N VAL A 66 16.09 7.49 4.51
CA VAL A 66 16.12 6.82 5.82
C VAL A 66 14.97 7.27 6.72
N MET A 67 14.60 8.55 6.69
CA MET A 67 13.47 9.09 7.43
C MET A 67 12.16 8.46 6.96
N THR A 68 11.94 8.40 5.64
CA THR A 68 10.73 7.82 5.04
C THR A 68 10.63 6.33 5.37
N ASP A 69 11.73 5.59 5.22
CA ASP A 69 11.81 4.17 5.55
C ASP A 69 11.62 3.93 7.05
N ALA A 70 12.18 4.79 7.90
CA ALA A 70 12.01 4.73 9.35
C ALA A 70 10.57 4.94 9.77
N ILE A 71 9.87 5.91 9.17
CA ILE A 71 8.44 6.14 9.40
C ILE A 71 7.65 4.90 9.00
N ASN A 72 7.83 4.40 7.77
CA ASN A 72 7.07 3.26 7.26
C ASN A 72 7.29 1.97 8.06
N SER A 73 8.54 1.67 8.41
CA SER A 73 8.89 0.52 9.26
C SER A 73 8.27 0.66 10.65
N THR A 74 8.42 1.83 11.27
CA THR A 74 7.89 2.07 12.62
C THR A 74 6.37 1.95 12.68
N VAL A 75 5.66 2.51 11.69
CA VAL A 75 4.20 2.40 11.61
C VAL A 75 3.79 0.94 11.47
N SER A 76 4.46 0.18 10.60
CA SER A 76 4.16 -1.24 10.38
C SER A 76 4.42 -2.08 11.64
N GLU A 77 5.58 -1.90 12.28
CA GLU A 77 5.96 -2.57 13.53
C GLU A 77 4.97 -2.24 14.66
N THR A 78 4.57 -0.97 14.79
CA THR A 78 3.62 -0.54 15.81
C THR A 78 2.23 -1.17 15.62
N LEU A 79 1.77 -1.26 14.37
CA LEU A 79 0.49 -1.91 14.05
C LEU A 79 0.53 -3.42 14.33
N ASP A 80 1.64 -4.07 13.99
CA ASP A 80 1.85 -5.50 14.21
C ASP A 80 1.93 -5.83 15.71
N GLU A 81 2.67 -5.04 16.50
CA GLU A 81 2.77 -5.18 17.96
C GLU A 81 1.40 -5.07 18.64
N ARG A 82 0.56 -4.13 18.15
CA ARG A 82 -0.79 -3.91 18.65
C ARG A 82 -1.83 -4.87 18.06
N LYS A 83 -1.44 -5.68 17.07
CA LYS A 83 -2.31 -6.57 16.30
C LYS A 83 -3.51 -5.83 15.67
N GLU A 84 -3.33 -4.56 15.35
CA GLU A 84 -4.35 -3.70 14.75
C GLU A 84 -4.19 -3.73 13.23
N ARG A 85 -5.29 -3.94 12.51
CA ARG A 85 -5.27 -3.88 11.04
C ARG A 85 -5.80 -2.53 10.61
N ALA A 86 -4.95 -1.71 9.98
CA ALA A 86 -5.40 -0.46 9.39
C ALA A 86 -6.33 -0.73 8.20
N ALA A 87 -7.47 -0.03 8.15
CA ALA A 87 -8.44 -0.14 7.06
C ALA A 87 -7.96 0.54 5.76
N ALA A 88 -7.14 1.59 5.89
CA ALA A 88 -6.51 2.34 4.80
C ALA A 88 -5.03 2.58 5.12
N GLN A 89 -4.27 3.11 4.14
CA GLN A 89 -2.90 3.53 4.39
C GLN A 89 -2.88 4.63 5.47
N PRO A 90 -2.12 4.47 6.57
CA PRO A 90 -2.05 5.47 7.63
C PRO A 90 -1.59 6.82 7.09
N LYS A 91 -2.25 7.90 7.51
CA LYS A 91 -1.83 9.27 7.20
C LYS A 91 -0.76 9.67 8.20
N VAL A 92 0.40 10.05 7.69
CA VAL A 92 1.52 10.53 8.51
C VAL A 92 1.57 12.05 8.41
N ASP A 93 1.40 12.72 9.53
CA ASP A 93 1.55 14.16 9.65
C ASP A 93 2.91 14.46 10.30
N LEU A 94 3.77 15.10 9.50
CA LEU A 94 5.06 15.62 9.96
C LEU A 94 4.86 17.02 10.55
N PRO A 95 5.70 17.47 11.50
CA PRO A 95 5.64 18.84 12.01
C PRO A 95 5.81 19.85 10.87
N ASP A 96 4.91 20.83 10.78
CA ASP A 96 4.93 21.87 9.73
C ASP A 96 6.15 22.80 9.82
N ASP A 97 6.89 22.76 10.93
CA ASP A 97 8.07 23.60 11.13
C ASP A 97 9.27 23.08 10.31
N GLN A 98 9.53 23.81 9.22
CA GLN A 98 10.65 23.55 8.33
C GLN A 98 12.01 23.57 9.04
N ALA A 99 12.16 24.30 10.16
CA ALA A 99 13.39 24.31 10.95
C ALA A 99 13.61 22.96 11.64
N VAL A 100 12.56 22.38 12.23
CA VAL A 100 12.60 21.07 12.88
C VAL A 100 12.92 19.98 11.86
N ILE A 101 12.31 20.02 10.67
CA ILE A 101 12.61 19.07 9.59
C ILE A 101 14.08 19.18 9.15
N ASN A 102 14.63 20.39 9.04
CA ASN A 102 16.02 20.58 8.67
C ASN A 102 17.00 20.07 9.74
N ASP A 103 16.69 20.27 11.03
CA ASP A 103 17.51 19.74 12.12
C ASP A 103 17.48 18.20 12.19
N VAL A 104 16.34 17.59 11.85
CA VAL A 104 16.23 16.13 11.72
C VAL A 104 17.06 15.65 10.52
N LEU A 105 16.97 16.33 9.38
CA LEU A 105 17.77 16.01 8.18
C LEU A 105 19.28 16.18 8.41
N ASP A 106 19.67 17.06 9.32
CA ASP A 106 21.05 17.23 9.77
C ASP A 106 21.48 16.20 10.83
N GLY A 107 20.55 15.38 11.33
CA GLY A 107 20.76 14.35 12.35
C GLY A 107 20.98 14.90 13.76
N LYS A 108 20.50 16.14 14.02
CA LYS A 108 20.67 16.86 15.29
C LYS A 108 19.48 16.74 16.23
N SER A 109 18.29 16.46 15.69
CA SER A 109 17.05 16.36 16.46
C SER A 109 16.33 15.03 16.22
N ASP A 110 15.48 14.68 17.17
CA ASP A 110 14.61 13.51 17.09
C ASP A 110 13.50 13.73 16.07
N LEU A 111 13.09 12.66 15.39
CA LEU A 111 11.98 12.69 14.46
C LEU A 111 10.69 12.40 15.24
N ALA A 112 9.91 13.45 15.48
CA ALA A 112 8.55 13.34 15.99
C ALA A 112 7.55 13.43 14.82
N PHE A 113 6.60 12.51 14.76
CA PHE A 113 5.51 12.54 13.78
C PHE A 113 4.21 11.99 14.38
N GLU A 114 3.08 12.39 13.80
CA GLU A 114 1.77 11.85 14.14
C GLU A 114 1.29 10.89 13.05
N VAL A 115 0.60 9.83 13.46
CA VAL A 115 0.03 8.82 12.59
C VAL A 115 -1.45 8.74 12.88
N GLU A 116 -2.27 9.05 11.88
CA GLU A 116 -3.72 8.91 11.93
C GLU A 116 -4.14 7.70 11.09
N TYR A 117 -4.86 6.76 11.68
CA TYR A 117 -5.41 5.61 10.96
C TYR A 117 -6.73 5.14 11.54
N GLU A 118 -7.46 4.37 10.74
CA GLU A 118 -8.71 3.73 11.15
C GLU A 118 -8.49 2.22 11.31
N VAL A 119 -8.94 1.66 12.43
CA VAL A 119 -8.82 0.23 12.73
C VAL A 119 -9.98 -0.53 12.10
N LEU A 120 -9.66 -1.60 11.38
CA LEU A 120 -10.67 -2.53 10.87
C LEU A 120 -11.19 -3.41 12.03
N PRO A 121 -12.49 -3.33 12.37
CA PRO A 121 -13.03 -4.14 13.44
C PRO A 121 -13.07 -5.62 13.04
N PRO A 122 -12.91 -6.55 14.00
CA PRO A 122 -13.15 -7.96 13.74
C PRO A 122 -14.63 -8.18 13.40
N VAL A 123 -14.90 -8.77 12.23
CA VAL A 123 -16.27 -9.11 11.82
C VAL A 123 -16.63 -10.47 12.42
N ALA A 124 -17.58 -10.49 13.35
CA ALA A 124 -18.20 -11.72 13.81
C ALA A 124 -19.19 -12.20 12.74
N LEU A 125 -18.96 -13.38 12.18
CA LEU A 125 -19.91 -14.01 11.27
C LEU A 125 -21.18 -14.38 12.06
N MET A 126 -22.33 -13.93 11.56
CA MET A 126 -23.62 -14.37 12.08
C MET A 126 -23.85 -15.86 11.76
N ASP A 127 -24.65 -16.55 12.57
CA ASP A 127 -25.00 -17.95 12.31
C ASP A 127 -25.80 -18.06 11.01
N LEU A 128 -25.18 -18.62 9.97
CA LEU A 128 -25.75 -18.75 8.63
C LEU A 128 -26.79 -19.87 8.53
N LYS A 129 -27.01 -20.67 9.58
CA LYS A 129 -27.96 -21.78 9.59
C LYS A 129 -29.42 -21.35 9.33
N GLY A 130 -29.75 -20.07 9.55
CA GLY A 130 -31.08 -19.53 9.27
C GLY A 130 -31.33 -19.09 7.82
N VAL A 131 -30.28 -19.03 6.98
CA VAL A 131 -30.39 -18.50 5.62
C VAL A 131 -30.88 -19.59 4.67
N LYS A 132 -32.13 -19.49 4.22
CA LYS A 132 -32.69 -20.37 3.20
C LYS A 132 -32.23 -19.92 1.81
N LEU A 133 -31.38 -20.72 1.17
CA LEU A 133 -30.99 -20.54 -0.23
C LEU A 133 -31.94 -21.36 -1.11
N ASN A 134 -32.62 -20.70 -2.04
CA ASN A 134 -33.37 -21.38 -3.09
C ASN A 134 -32.46 -21.51 -4.31
N LYS A 135 -32.09 -22.74 -4.67
CA LYS A 135 -31.34 -23.03 -5.89
C LYS A 135 -32.35 -23.40 -6.98
N PRO A 136 -32.67 -22.49 -7.92
CA PRO A 136 -33.50 -22.86 -9.06
C PRO A 136 -32.73 -23.90 -9.88
N VAL A 137 -33.29 -25.11 -9.97
CA VAL A 137 -32.85 -26.11 -10.93
C VAL A 137 -33.83 -26.01 -12.09
N VAL A 138 -33.33 -25.53 -13.22
CA VAL A 138 -34.08 -25.50 -14.48
C VAL A 138 -33.59 -26.70 -15.29
N GLU A 139 -34.50 -27.58 -15.64
CA GLU A 139 -34.25 -28.66 -16.59
C GLU A 139 -34.50 -28.11 -17.99
N VAL A 140 -33.48 -28.19 -18.86
CA VAL A 140 -33.62 -27.81 -20.26
C VAL A 140 -34.33 -28.95 -20.97
N THR A 141 -35.50 -28.67 -21.54
CA THR A 141 -36.28 -29.68 -22.27
C THR A 141 -35.80 -29.82 -23.72
N GLU A 142 -36.02 -30.98 -24.34
CA GLU A 142 -35.72 -31.16 -25.77
C GLU A 142 -36.52 -30.20 -26.65
N GLU A 143 -37.74 -29.81 -26.24
CA GLU A 143 -38.57 -28.83 -26.93
C GLU A 143 -37.93 -27.43 -26.98
N GLU A 144 -37.29 -26.99 -25.89
CA GLU A 144 -36.55 -25.73 -25.84
C GLU A 144 -35.31 -25.76 -26.75
N VAL A 145 -34.64 -26.92 -26.82
CA VAL A 145 -33.50 -27.13 -27.71
C VAL A 145 -33.94 -27.10 -29.17
N ASP A 146 -35.03 -27.81 -29.52
CA ASP A 146 -35.55 -27.86 -30.88
C ASP A 146 -36.08 -26.48 -31.34
N ALA A 147 -36.75 -25.75 -30.45
CA ALA A 147 -37.17 -24.38 -30.72
C ALA A 147 -35.96 -23.48 -31.03
N GLU A 148 -34.88 -23.63 -30.28
CA GLU A 148 -33.66 -22.85 -30.48
C GLU A 148 -32.94 -23.20 -31.78
N VAL A 149 -32.84 -24.50 -32.08
CA VAL A 149 -32.28 -25.02 -33.32
C VAL A 149 -33.07 -24.52 -34.53
N ASN A 150 -34.40 -24.57 -34.47
CA ASN A 150 -35.28 -24.05 -35.53
C ASN A 150 -35.15 -22.53 -35.70
N ARG A 151 -34.99 -21.78 -34.60
CA ARG A 151 -34.73 -20.34 -34.66
C ARG A 151 -33.43 -20.02 -35.38
N VAL A 152 -32.36 -20.77 -35.10
CA VAL A 152 -31.06 -20.63 -35.79
C VAL A 152 -31.19 -20.99 -37.27
N PHE A 153 -31.89 -22.09 -37.62
CA PHE A 153 -32.13 -22.45 -39.02
C PHE A 153 -32.95 -21.39 -39.76
N ALA A 154 -33.97 -20.80 -39.14
CA ALA A 154 -34.79 -19.76 -39.74
C ALA A 154 -33.97 -18.49 -40.06
N GLN A 155 -33.02 -18.12 -39.18
CA GLN A 155 -32.13 -16.98 -39.40
C GLN A 155 -31.13 -17.22 -40.54
N ASN A 156 -30.74 -18.48 -40.78
CA ASN A 156 -29.76 -18.87 -41.79
C ASN A 156 -30.39 -19.42 -43.09
N ARG A 157 -31.69 -19.19 -43.34
CA ARG A 157 -32.31 -19.60 -44.62
C ARG A 157 -31.72 -18.79 -45.78
N GLY A 158 -31.12 -19.51 -46.73
CA GLY A 158 -30.79 -18.94 -48.03
C GLY A 158 -32.07 -18.61 -48.81
N TYR A 159 -32.06 -17.50 -49.56
CA TYR A 159 -33.14 -17.18 -50.49
C TYR A 159 -33.01 -18.06 -51.74
N THR A 160 -34.01 -18.90 -51.97
CA THR A 160 -34.22 -19.56 -53.26
C THR A 160 -35.28 -18.79 -54.03
N ASP A 161 -35.03 -18.56 -55.31
CA ASP A 161 -35.98 -17.86 -56.18
C ASP A 161 -37.30 -18.65 -56.27
N LYS A 162 -38.44 -17.95 -56.20
CA LYS A 162 -39.77 -18.59 -56.10
C LYS A 162 -40.30 -19.11 -57.45
N GLY A 163 -39.57 -18.90 -58.55
CA GLY A 163 -40.00 -19.27 -59.90
C GLY A 163 -41.12 -18.37 -60.44
N ASP A 164 -41.43 -18.52 -61.73
CA ASP A 164 -42.28 -17.62 -62.55
C ASP A 164 -43.78 -17.58 -62.19
N GLU A 165 -44.19 -18.23 -61.08
CA GLU A 165 -45.55 -18.14 -60.51
C GLU A 165 -45.54 -17.65 -59.05
N GLY A 166 -44.49 -16.95 -58.62
CA GLY A 166 -44.49 -16.25 -57.34
C GLY A 166 -45.18 -14.88 -57.44
N VAL A 167 -46.30 -14.69 -56.72
CA VAL A 167 -46.62 -13.34 -56.20
C VAL A 167 -45.56 -12.93 -55.17
#